data_AF-A0A847GPI5-F1
#
_entry.id   AF-A0A847GPI5-F1
#
_cell.length_a   1.000
_cell.length_b   1.000
_cell.length_c   1.000
_cell.angle_alpha   90.00
_cell.angle_beta   90.00
_cell.angle_gamma   90.00
#
_symmetry.space_group_name_H-M   'P 1'
#
loop_
_entity.id
_entity.type
_entity.pdbx_description
1 polymer ?
#
loop_
_entity_poly.entity_id
_entity_poly.type
_entity_poly.pdbx_seq_one_letter_code
_entity_poly.pdbx_strand_id
1 'polypeptide(L)'
;MAEITFRNAYYIKLGRGGMWEENAIETGKLRLGWRETTIEDINAGNGKTIHRQIRRELKGKPVGVVTADLNALRRIVESDFDDLWVTFHQNTIQICCYAP
;
A
#
# COMPACT_ATOMS: atom_id res chain seq x y z
N MET A 1 14.30 8.56 -23.24
CA MET A 1 13.41 8.10 -22.16
C MET A 1 13.75 6.64 -21.91
N ALA A 2 13.96 6.25 -20.65
CA ALA A 2 14.19 4.85 -20.32
C ALA A 2 12.85 4.11 -20.32
N GLU A 3 12.83 2.92 -20.90
CA GLU A 3 11.67 2.03 -20.85
C GLU A 3 11.63 1.35 -19.47
N ILE A 4 10.45 1.31 -18.84
CA ILE A 4 10.22 0.64 -17.56
C ILE A 4 9.36 -0.59 -17.84
N THR A 5 9.89 -1.77 -17.57
CA THR A 5 9.15 -3.04 -17.65
C THR A 5 8.59 -3.39 -16.28
N PHE A 6 7.32 -3.77 -16.22
CA PHE A 6 6.65 -4.24 -15.00
C PHE A 6 5.61 -5.30 -15.35
N ARG A 7 5.30 -6.17 -14.39
CA ARG A 7 4.30 -7.23 -14.43
C ARG A 7 2.91 -6.71 -14.07
N ASN A 8 2.79 -6.00 -12.95
CA ASN A 8 1.53 -5.40 -12.52
C ASN A 8 1.69 -3.90 -12.22
N ALA A 9 0.60 -3.15 -12.37
CA ALA A 9 0.50 -1.77 -11.90
C ALA A 9 -0.65 -1.64 -10.90
N TYR A 10 -0.36 -1.11 -9.71
CA TYR A 10 -1.31 -0.92 -8.64
C TYR A 10 -1.48 0.55 -8.29
N TYR A 11 -2.73 0.98 -8.14
CA TYR A 11 -3.05 2.29 -7.61
C TYR A 11 -3.06 2.26 -6.08
N ILE A 12 -2.36 3.21 -5.46
CA ILE A 12 -2.41 3.46 -4.02
C ILE A 12 -2.79 4.90 -3.71
N LYS A 13 -3.69 5.05 -2.75
CA LYS A 13 -4.04 6.34 -2.18
C LYS A 13 -3.18 6.61 -0.96
N LEU A 14 -2.45 7.72 -0.97
CA LEU A 14 -1.50 8.08 0.09
C LEU A 14 -2.17 8.88 1.21
N GLY A 15 -2.95 8.17 2.01
CA GLY A 15 -3.65 8.73 3.16
C GLY A 15 -4.94 9.48 2.80
N ARG A 16 -5.61 10.02 3.83
CA ARG A 16 -6.85 10.78 3.65
C ARG A 16 -6.53 12.09 2.93
N GLY A 17 -7.19 12.32 1.79
CA GLY A 17 -6.99 13.53 1.00
C GLY A 17 -5.58 13.70 0.43
N GLY A 18 -4.81 12.62 0.28
CA GLY A 18 -3.46 12.71 -0.29
C GLY A 18 -2.40 13.25 0.67
N MET A 19 -2.68 13.28 1.98
CA MET A 19 -1.79 13.88 2.99
C MET A 19 -0.36 13.32 3.01
N TRP A 20 -0.10 12.17 2.39
CA TRP A 20 1.21 11.54 2.33
C TRP A 20 1.83 11.53 0.92
N GLU A 21 1.18 12.14 -0.08
CA GLU A 21 1.67 12.15 -1.47
C GLU A 21 3.05 12.79 -1.60
N GLU A 22 3.18 14.03 -1.14
CA GLU A 22 4.44 14.79 -1.20
C GLU A 22 5.58 14.03 -0.52
N ASN A 23 5.36 13.57 0.71
CA ASN A 23 6.40 12.84 1.43
C ASN A 23 6.77 11.49 0.80
N ALA A 24 5.80 10.77 0.23
CA ALA A 24 6.09 9.50 -0.44
C ALA A 24 6.91 9.71 -1.71
N ILE A 25 6.60 10.75 -2.49
CA ILE A 25 7.33 11.12 -3.69
C ILE A 25 8.76 11.54 -3.34
N GLU A 26 8.93 12.39 -2.32
CA GLU A 26 10.26 12.88 -1.90
C GLU A 26 11.15 11.77 -1.34
N THR A 27 10.58 10.83 -0.60
CA THR A 27 11.37 9.81 0.12
C THR A 27 11.43 8.46 -0.58
N GLY A 28 10.59 8.23 -1.59
CA GLY A 28 10.38 6.92 -2.22
C GLY A 28 9.80 5.87 -1.27
N LYS A 29 9.15 6.29 -0.18
CA LYS A 29 8.61 5.39 0.86
C LYS A 29 7.10 5.44 0.93
N LEU A 30 6.49 4.27 0.94
CA LEU A 30 5.08 4.15 1.29
C LEU A 30 4.89 4.33 2.80
N ARG A 31 3.86 5.09 3.15
CA ARG A 31 3.36 5.16 4.51
C ARG A 31 2.08 4.36 4.61
N LEU A 32 1.96 3.57 5.66
CA LEU A 32 0.81 2.69 5.88
C LEU A 32 -0.05 3.24 7.02
N GLY A 33 -1.36 3.33 6.77
CA GLY A 33 -2.32 3.99 7.67
C GLY A 33 -2.86 3.11 8.79
N TRP A 34 -2.54 1.81 8.80
CA TRP A 34 -2.97 0.86 9.82
C TRP A 34 -2.20 1.10 11.12
N ARG A 35 -2.93 1.29 12.22
CA ARG A 35 -2.33 1.59 13.53
C ARG A 35 -1.81 0.35 14.23
N GLU A 36 -2.46 -0.79 13.99
CA GLU A 36 -2.18 -2.03 14.71
C GLU A 36 -1.26 -2.99 13.95
N THR A 37 -1.00 -2.73 12.67
CA THR A 37 -0.14 -3.55 11.81
C THR A 37 1.23 -2.92 11.74
N THR A 38 2.23 -3.56 12.33
CA THR A 38 3.61 -3.06 12.34
C THR A 38 4.36 -3.47 11.08
N ILE A 39 5.47 -2.78 10.78
CA ILE A 39 6.34 -3.11 9.65
C ILE A 39 6.93 -4.51 9.83
N GLU A 40 7.23 -4.92 11.06
CA GLU A 40 7.77 -6.23 11.39
C GLU A 40 6.76 -7.34 11.06
N ASP A 41 5.48 -7.16 11.39
CA ASP A 41 4.44 -8.14 11.07
C ASP A 41 4.26 -8.30 9.55
N ILE A 42 4.36 -7.20 8.81
CA ILE A 42 4.31 -7.15 7.34
C ILE A 42 5.50 -7.92 6.76
N ASN A 43 6.72 -7.57 7.18
CA ASN A 43 7.95 -8.19 6.68
C ASN A 43 8.07 -9.67 7.08
N ALA A 44 7.48 -10.08 8.21
CA ALA A 44 7.43 -11.48 8.63
C ALA A 44 6.46 -12.33 7.79
N GLY A 45 5.66 -11.72 6.90
CA GLY A 45 4.70 -12.43 6.05
C GLY A 45 3.62 -13.16 6.84
N ASN A 46 3.36 -12.78 8.11
CA ASN A 46 2.43 -13.49 8.98
C ASN A 46 0.98 -13.09 8.67
N GLY A 47 0.50 -13.51 7.49
CA GLY A 47 -0.81 -13.14 6.96
C GLY A 47 -1.95 -13.35 7.96
N LYS A 48 -1.93 -14.42 8.76
CA LYS A 48 -2.98 -14.68 9.77
C LYS A 48 -3.02 -13.60 10.87
N THR A 49 -1.85 -13.18 11.37
CA THR A 49 -1.75 -12.12 12.37
C THR A 49 -2.25 -10.80 11.81
N ILE A 50 -1.83 -10.44 10.60
CA ILE A 50 -2.23 -9.17 10.02
C ILE A 50 -3.72 -9.15 9.66
N HIS A 51 -4.26 -10.26 9.15
CA HIS A 51 -5.70 -10.39 8.90
C HIS A 51 -6.52 -10.16 10.18
N ARG A 52 -6.04 -10.66 11.33
CA ARG A 52 -6.68 -10.44 12.63
C ARG A 52 -6.59 -8.98 13.07
N GLN A 53 -5.44 -8.33 12.90
CA GLN A 53 -5.23 -6.91 13.23
C GLN A 53 -6.15 -6.01 12.40
N ILE A 54 -6.15 -6.15 11.07
CA ILE A 54 -7.00 -5.34 10.18
C ILE A 54 -8.49 -5.53 10.51
N ARG A 55 -8.93 -6.76 10.75
CA ARG A 55 -10.33 -7.02 11.14
C ARG A 55 -10.70 -6.38 12.48
N ARG A 56 -9.74 -6.30 13.42
CA ARG A 56 -9.95 -5.65 14.72
C ARG A 56 -10.00 -4.13 14.56
N GLU A 57 -9.05 -3.56 13.83
CA GLU A 57 -8.96 -2.12 13.57
C GLU A 57 -10.18 -1.59 12.80
N LEU A 58 -10.68 -2.36 11.84
CA LEU A 58 -11.84 -2.01 11.01
C LEU A 58 -13.18 -2.55 11.54
N LYS A 59 -13.24 -2.94 12.81
CA LYS A 59 -14.47 -3.45 13.42
C LYS A 59 -15.62 -2.44 13.25
N GLY A 60 -16.76 -2.91 12.74
CA GLY A 60 -17.93 -2.07 12.47
C GLY A 60 -17.91 -1.33 11.12
N LYS A 61 -16.86 -1.48 10.31
CA LYS A 61 -16.85 -1.02 8.91
C LYS A 61 -17.59 -2.01 8.00
N PRO A 62 -18.11 -1.55 6.84
CA PRO A 62 -18.70 -2.44 5.85
C PRO A 62 -17.73 -3.53 5.40
N VAL A 63 -18.24 -4.74 5.14
CA VAL A 63 -17.42 -5.91 4.73
C VAL A 63 -16.56 -5.58 3.51
N GLY A 64 -17.10 -4.84 2.54
CA GLY A 64 -16.35 -4.44 1.34
C GLY A 64 -15.11 -3.59 1.65
N VAL A 65 -15.16 -2.73 2.68
CA VAL A 65 -14.01 -1.93 3.12
C VAL A 65 -12.94 -2.84 3.72
N VAL A 66 -13.34 -3.74 4.63
CA VAL A 66 -12.43 -4.69 5.26
C VAL A 66 -11.74 -5.58 4.22
N THR A 67 -12.50 -6.08 3.24
CA THR A 67 -11.95 -6.89 2.14
C THR A 67 -10.99 -6.08 1.26
N ALA A 68 -11.33 -4.82 0.95
CA ALA A 68 -10.46 -3.96 0.16
C ALA A 68 -9.13 -3.69 0.87
N ASP A 69 -9.15 -3.39 2.18
CA ASP A 69 -7.94 -3.18 2.98
C ASP A 69 -7.07 -4.43 3.07
N LEU A 70 -7.66 -5.61 3.31
CA LEU A 70 -6.94 -6.89 3.33
C LEU A 70 -6.27 -7.18 1.99
N ASN A 71 -6.98 -6.92 0.89
CA ASN A 71 -6.43 -7.12 -0.45
C ASN A 71 -5.32 -6.12 -0.79
N ALA A 72 -5.44 -4.86 -0.35
CA ALA A 72 -4.42 -3.85 -0.55
C ALA A 72 -3.12 -4.23 0.17
N LEU A 73 -3.22 -4.63 1.44
CA LEU A 73 -2.06 -5.11 2.18
C LEU A 73 -1.46 -6.36 1.53
N ARG A 74 -2.29 -7.33 1.15
CA ARG A 74 -1.83 -8.55 0.50
C ARG A 74 -1.00 -8.22 -0.74
N ARG A 75 -1.47 -7.30 -1.58
CA ARG A 75 -0.70 -6.81 -2.74
C ARG A 75 0.62 -6.19 -2.32
N ILE A 76 0.65 -5.36 -1.28
CA ILE A 76 1.91 -4.74 -0.80
C ILE A 76 2.92 -5.80 -0.36
N VAL A 77 2.48 -6.83 0.39
CA VAL A 77 3.35 -7.90 0.89
C VAL A 77 3.79 -8.86 -0.22
N GLU A 78 2.94 -9.10 -1.22
CA GLU A 78 3.24 -10.00 -2.35
C GLU A 78 3.90 -9.27 -3.54
N SER A 79 4.03 -7.94 -3.50
CA SER A 79 4.70 -7.18 -4.56
C SER A 79 6.21 -7.37 -4.50
N ASP A 80 6.83 -7.43 -5.67
CA ASP A 80 8.28 -7.47 -5.84
C ASP A 80 8.75 -6.34 -6.78
N PHE A 81 10.01 -6.36 -7.19
CA PHE A 81 10.58 -5.38 -8.11
C PHE A 81 9.93 -5.42 -9.50
N ASP A 82 9.14 -6.43 -9.87
CA ASP A 82 8.41 -6.41 -11.13
C ASP A 82 7.06 -5.68 -11.01
N ASP A 83 6.66 -5.23 -9.82
CA ASP A 83 5.38 -4.56 -9.61
C ASP A 83 5.53 -3.04 -9.42
N LEU A 84 4.68 -2.28 -10.12
CA LEU A 84 4.67 -0.83 -10.12
C LEU A 84 3.56 -0.28 -9.22
N TRP A 85 3.90 0.61 -8.30
CA TRP A 85 2.93 1.33 -7.48
C TRP A 85 2.81 2.79 -7.89
N VAL A 86 1.58 3.22 -8.20
CA VAL A 86 1.29 4.57 -8.69
C VAL A 86 0.30 5.31 -7.79
N THR A 87 0.47 6.62 -7.71
CA THR A 87 -0.48 7.54 -7.07
C THR A 87 -0.78 8.73 -7.97
N PHE A 88 -1.81 9.50 -7.61
CA PHE A 88 -2.06 10.79 -8.25
C PHE A 88 -1.56 11.91 -7.36
N HIS A 89 -0.80 12.84 -7.93
CA HIS A 89 -0.39 14.07 -7.25
C HIS A 89 -0.40 15.23 -8.26
N GLN A 90 -1.04 16.34 -7.90
CA GLN A 90 -1.10 17.56 -8.75
C GLN A 90 -1.51 17.28 -10.22
N ASN A 91 -2.56 16.48 -10.43
CA ASN A 91 -3.04 16.05 -11.76
C ASN A 91 -2.03 15.24 -12.60
N THR A 92 -1.01 14.66 -11.97
CA THR A 92 -0.03 13.77 -12.62
C THR A 92 -0.02 12.40 -11.96
N ILE A 93 0.34 11.37 -12.73
CA ILE A 93 0.61 10.02 -12.22
C ILE A 93 2.07 9.99 -11.77
N GLN A 94 2.30 9.60 -10.52
CA GLN A 94 3.63 9.49 -9.93
C GLN A 94 3.91 8.04 -9.54
N ILE A 95 5.12 7.56 -9.83
CA ILE A 95 5.61 6.27 -9.38
C ILE A 95 6.11 6.46 -7.95
N CYS A 96 5.49 5.76 -6.98
CA CYS A 96 5.80 5.98 -5.57
C CYS A 96 6.91 5.10 -5.04
N CYS A 97 7.03 3.87 -5.54
CA CYS A 97 8.02 2.91 -5.05
C CYS A 97 8.13 1.70 -5.98
N TYR A 98 9.31 1.10 -5.94
CA TYR A 98 9.57 -0.29 -6.30
C TYR A 98 9.52 -1.10 -5.00
N ALA A 99 8.75 -2.18 -4.94
CA ALA A 99 8.77 -3.06 -3.78
C ALA A 99 10.11 -3.83 -3.74
N PRO A 100 10.81 -3.90 -2.59
CA PRO A 100 12.10 -4.57 -2.45
C PRO A 100 12.01 -6.10 -2.41
#